data_AF-A0A8J3R9N4-F1
#
_entry.id   AF-A0A8J3R9N4-F1
#
_cell.length_a   1.000
_cell.length_b   1.000
_cell.length_c   1.000
_cell.angle_alpha   90.00
_cell.angle_beta   90.00
_cell.angle_gamma   90.00
#
_symmetry.space_group_name_H-M   'P 1'
#
loop_
_entity.id
_entity.type
_entity.pdbx_description
1 polymer ?
#
loop_
_entity_poly.entity_id
_entity_poly.type
_entity_poly.pdbx_seq_one_letter_code
_entity_poly.pdbx_strand_id
1 'polypeptide(L)' 'MSEYAATFELIDADKDGRISADELVRLMAVLDEPLTIDGARGAISKVDADGDGLIDLDEFSTWLRGR' A
#
# COMPACT_ATOMS: atom_id res chain seq x y z
N MET A 1 11.23 16.60 1.53
CA MET A 1 10.84 15.50 0.61
C MET A 1 10.57 14.31 1.49
N SER A 2 9.30 13.97 1.71
CA SER A 2 8.93 12.88 2.59
C SER A 2 9.33 11.56 1.93
N GLU A 3 10.13 10.73 2.61
CA GLU A 3 10.70 9.49 2.07
C GLU A 3 9.64 8.51 1.56
N TYR A 4 8.42 8.63 2.10
CA TYR A 4 7.26 7.79 1.77
C TYR A 4 6.56 8.21 0.48
N ALA A 5 6.67 9.48 0.05
CA ALA A 5 5.91 10.01 -1.08
C ALA A 5 6.35 9.41 -2.43
N ALA A 6 7.65 9.14 -2.60
CA ALA A 6 8.17 8.54 -3.83
C ALA A 6 7.73 7.08 -3.96
N THR A 7 7.68 6.34 -2.85
CA THR A 7 7.15 4.97 -2.82
C THR A 7 5.64 4.99 -3.02
N PHE A 8 4.93 5.94 -2.41
CA PHE A 8 3.48 6.07 -2.54
C PHE A 8 3.10 6.36 -4.00
N GLU A 9 3.72 7.33 -4.66
CA GLU A 9 3.49 7.64 -6.09
C GLU A 9 3.89 6.50 -7.04
N LEU A 10 4.74 5.56 -6.60
CA LEU A 10 5.10 4.39 -7.40
C LEU A 10 4.02 3.31 -7.35
N ILE A 11 3.27 3.26 -6.24
CA ILE A 11 2.23 2.25 -5.99
C ILE A 11 0.87 2.76 -6.46
N ASP A 12 0.54 3.99 -6.06
CA ASP A 12 -0.68 4.72 -6.39
C ASP A 12 -0.70 5.01 -7.89
N ALA A 13 -1.34 4.11 -8.65
CA ALA A 13 -1.31 4.10 -10.10
C ALA A 13 -2.37 5.04 -10.67
N ASP A 14 -3.49 5.20 -9.96
CA ASP A 14 -4.58 6.11 -10.34
C ASP A 14 -4.44 7.51 -9.74
N LYS A 15 -3.48 7.70 -8.82
CA LYS A 15 -3.18 8.95 -8.12
C LYS A 15 -4.37 9.44 -7.28
N ASP A 16 -5.14 8.50 -6.71
CA ASP A 16 -6.26 8.82 -5.84
C ASP A 16 -5.82 9.16 -4.40
N GLY A 17 -4.53 8.97 -4.08
CA GLY A 17 -3.96 9.23 -2.76
C GLY A 17 -4.16 8.08 -1.77
N ARG A 18 -4.54 6.90 -2.25
CA ARG A 18 -4.72 5.65 -1.51
C ARG A 18 -4.04 4.51 -2.27
N ILE A 19 -3.84 3.38 -1.59
CA ILE A 19 -3.27 2.16 -2.19
C ILE A 19 -4.29 1.05 -2.01
N SER A 20 -4.80 0.55 -3.14
CA SER A 20 -5.67 -0.61 -3.17
C SER A 20 -4.90 -1.94 -3.13
N ALA A 21 -5.61 -3.03 -2.78
CA ALA A 21 -5.05 -4.38 -2.84
C ALA A 21 -4.51 -4.73 -4.22
N ASP A 22 -5.21 -4.31 -5.27
CA ASP A 22 -4.79 -4.54 -6.65
C ASP A 22 -3.52 -3.77 -7.02
N GLU A 23 -3.37 -2.54 -6.54
CA GLU A 23 -2.17 -1.73 -6.75
C GLU A 23 -0.96 -2.27 -5.99
N LEU A 24 -1.17 -2.69 -4.74
CA LEU A 24 -0.14 -3.35 -3.95
C LEU A 24 0.33 -4.64 -4.63
N VAL A 25 -0.58 -5.48 -5.12
CA VAL A 25 -0.25 -6.70 -5.86
C VAL A 25 0.51 -6.39 -7.15
N ARG A 26 0.09 -5.35 -7.88
CA ARG A 26 0.78 -4.90 -9.09
C ARG A 26 2.21 -4.45 -8.80
N LEU A 27 2.42 -3.66 -7.75
CA LEU A 27 3.75 -3.23 -7.35
C LEU A 27 4.62 -4.45 -6.99
N MET A 28 4.10 -5.36 -6.18
CA MET A 28 4.80 -6.55 -5.74
C MET A 28 5.19 -7.45 -6.93
N ALA A 29 4.34 -7.53 -7.95
CA ALA A 29 4.66 -8.17 -9.22
C ALA A 29 5.79 -7.45 -10.01
N VAL A 30 5.88 -6.11 -9.93
CA VAL A 30 6.97 -5.32 -10.54
C VAL A 30 8.30 -5.47 -9.78
N LEU A 31 8.23 -5.68 -8.46
CA LEU A 31 9.39 -5.88 -7.58
C LEU A 31 9.93 -7.32 -7.61
N ASP A 32 9.41 -8.18 -8.49
CA ASP A 32 9.75 -9.62 -8.58
C ASP A 32 9.44 -10.43 -7.30
N GLU A 33 8.67 -9.85 -6.36
CA GLU A 33 8.12 -10.51 -5.18
C GLU A 33 6.60 -10.66 -5.33
N PRO A 34 6.10 -11.63 -6.11
CA PRO A 34 4.67 -11.77 -6.35
C PRO A 34 3.92 -12.03 -5.05
N LEU A 35 3.12 -11.04 -4.62
CA LEU A 35 2.18 -11.17 -3.53
C LEU A 35 0.82 -11.61 -4.09
N THR A 36 0.17 -12.58 -3.48
CA THR A 36 -1.21 -12.94 -3.84
C THR A 36 -2.18 -11.87 -3.36
N ILE A 37 -3.33 -11.74 -4.03
CA ILE A 37 -4.42 -10.84 -3.59
C ILE A 37 -4.82 -11.10 -2.14
N ASP A 38 -4.88 -12.37 -1.70
CA ASP A 38 -5.14 -12.71 -0.30
C ASP A 38 -4.03 -12.23 0.65
N GLY A 39 -2.77 -12.31 0.23
CA GLY A 39 -1.64 -11.77 1.00
C GLY A 39 -1.69 -10.25 1.10
N ALA A 40 -2.03 -9.57 0.00
CA ALA A 40 -2.21 -8.13 -0.06
C ALA A 40 -3.36 -7.67 0.84
N ARG A 41 -4.52 -8.33 0.76
CA ARG A 41 -5.66 -8.08 1.65
C ARG A 41 -5.32 -8.31 3.11
N GLY A 42 -4.53 -9.34 3.42
CA GLY A 42 -4.05 -9.59 4.78
C GLY A 42 -3.05 -8.53 5.28
N ALA A 43 -2.27 -7.92 4.39
CA ALA A 43 -1.39 -6.81 4.72
C ALA A 43 -2.19 -5.51 4.92
N ILE A 44 -3.11 -5.23 4.00
CA ILE A 44 -4.02 -4.08 4.08
C ILE A 44 -4.84 -4.16 5.36
N SER A 45 -5.52 -5.27 5.64
CA SER A 45 -6.33 -5.44 6.85
C SER A 45 -5.56 -5.28 8.18
N LYS A 46 -4.22 -5.29 8.18
CA LYS A 46 -3.40 -5.00 9.37
C LYS A 46 -3.05 -3.52 9.52
N VAL A 47 -3.09 -2.78 8.43
CA VAL A 47 -2.69 -1.37 8.32
C VAL A 47 -3.91 -0.46 8.24
N ASP A 48 -4.89 -0.89 7.45
CA ASP A 48 -6.24 -0.37 7.29
C ASP A 48 -6.93 -0.31 8.67
N ALA A 49 -6.97 0.91 9.21
CA ALA A 49 -7.54 1.22 10.50
C ALA A 49 -8.96 1.80 10.36
N ASP A 50 -9.26 2.40 9.20
CA ASP A 50 -10.57 2.98 8.91
C ASP A 50 -11.58 1.95 8.35
N GLY A 51 -11.09 0.80 7.89
CA GLY A 51 -11.84 -0.34 7.38
C GLY A 51 -12.34 -0.15 5.94
N ASP A 52 -11.75 0.76 5.17
CA ASP A 52 -12.16 1.04 3.79
C ASP A 52 -11.59 0.03 2.76
N GLY A 53 -10.67 -0.83 3.19
CA GLY A 53 -10.01 -1.83 2.35
C GLY A 53 -8.92 -1.26 1.44
N LEU A 54 -8.48 -0.03 1.69
CA LEU A 54 -7.40 0.69 1.05
C LEU A 54 -6.37 1.09 2.12
N ILE A 55 -5.22 1.61 1.70
CA ILE A 55 -4.24 2.21 2.61
C ILE A 55 -4.06 3.65 2.20
N ASP A 56 -4.42 4.57 3.08
CA ASP A 56 -4.15 5.99 2.84
C ASP A 56 -2.72 6.40 3.22
N LEU A 57 -2.33 7.63 2.86
CA LEU A 57 -1.01 8.17 3.15
C LEU A 57 -0.66 8.17 4.65
N ASP A 58 -1.64 8.35 5.54
CA ASP A 58 -1.44 8.42 6.98
C ASP A 58 -1.22 7.01 7.55
N GLU A 59 -2.03 6.04 7.13
CA GLU A 59 -1.91 4.62 7.45
C GLU A 59 -0.60 4.03 6.92
N PHE A 60 -0.23 4.34 5.68
CA PHE A 60 1.04 3.92 5.10
C PHE A 60 2.24 4.48 5.87
N SER A 61 2.17 5.77 6.26
CA SER A 61 3.23 6.40 7.04
C SER A 61 3.36 5.80 8.43
N THR A 62 2.24 5.43 9.05
CA THR A 62 2.19 4.75 10.35
C THR A 62 2.79 3.36 10.25
N TRP A 63 2.45 2.60 9.21
CA TRP A 63 3.02 1.28 8.95
C TRP A 63 4.53 1.30 8.74
N LEU A 64 5.03 2.22 7.91
CA LEU A 64 6.47 2.39 7.66
C LEU A 64 7.24 2.86 8.89
N ARG A 65 6.62 3.69 9.74
CA ARG A 65 7.22 4.19 10.97
C ARG A 65 7.16 3.17 12.12
N GLY A 66 6.24 2.20 12.05
CA GLY A 66 6.06 1.14 13.05
C GLY A 66 7.02 -0.05 12.94
N ARG A 67 8.07 0.06 12.10
CA ARG A 67 9.12 -0.96 11.94
C ARG A 67 10.19 -0.90 13.03
#